data_AF-A0A0G4KVM0-F1
#
_entry.id   AF-A0A0G4KVM0-F1
#
_cell.length_a   1.000
_cell.length_b   1.000
_cell.length_c   1.000
_cell.angle_alpha   90.00
_cell.angle_beta   90.00
_cell.angle_gamma   90.00
#
_symmetry.space_group_name_H-M   'P 1'
#
loop_
_entity.id
_entity.type
_entity.pdbx_description
1 polymer ?
#
loop_
_entity_poly.entity_id
_entity_poly.type
_entity_poly.pdbx_seq_one_letter_code
_entity_poly.pdbx_strand_id
1 'polypeptide(L)'
;MFAPGRGLALRQALGSSSSVSLPTFLVPAFQTTSRRQFSASTHRSSKLGRTPLSIPPGVDIVIGEPRVKRDATSYLKIAKRTVSVSGPLGKLDLEIPPFLKIDHDMEARKATLTIEDDTVKEQKEMWGTTWAYLNRYIIGVSEGHTAVLRLGWGSGSANARPKAAAASAAPDPTSCCQVMG
;
A
#
# COMPACT_ATOMS: atom_id res chain seq x y z
N MET A 1 4.09 -11.60 37.96
CA MET A 1 3.73 -10.83 36.75
C MET A 1 4.82 -11.04 35.71
N PHE A 2 4.40 -11.29 34.47
CA PHE A 2 5.02 -12.28 33.56
C PHE A 2 6.31 -11.85 32.85
N ALA A 3 7.32 -12.71 32.97
CA ALA A 3 8.37 -12.99 31.99
C ALA A 3 8.39 -14.53 31.79
N PRO A 4 9.09 -15.17 30.82
CA PRO A 4 9.81 -14.69 29.62
C PRO A 4 9.52 -15.50 28.33
N GLY A 5 9.84 -14.97 27.14
CA GLY A 5 9.84 -15.73 25.88
C GLY A 5 11.20 -16.36 25.60
N ARG A 6 11.44 -17.58 26.11
CA ARG A 6 12.67 -18.35 25.87
C ARG A 6 12.70 -18.89 24.44
N GLY A 7 13.76 -18.56 23.70
CA GLY A 7 14.09 -19.22 22.44
C GLY A 7 14.27 -20.72 22.65
N LEU A 8 13.58 -21.52 21.84
CA LEU A 8 13.72 -22.97 21.79
C LEU A 8 15.11 -23.33 21.26
N ALA A 9 16.05 -23.57 22.16
CA ALA A 9 17.24 -24.34 21.86
C ALA A 9 16.82 -25.81 21.72
N LEU A 10 16.79 -26.33 20.48
CA LEU A 10 16.69 -27.76 20.21
C LEU A 10 17.96 -28.44 20.74
N ARG A 11 17.91 -28.92 21.98
CA ARG A 11 18.88 -29.87 22.50
C ARG A 11 18.71 -31.19 21.74
N GLN A 12 19.74 -31.58 21.00
CA GLN A 12 19.87 -32.92 20.45
C GLN A 12 20.00 -33.90 21.62
N ALA A 13 18.95 -34.68 21.85
CA ALA A 13 19.03 -35.90 22.63
C ALA A 13 19.52 -37.00 21.69
N LEU A 14 20.80 -37.36 21.77
CA LEU A 14 21.30 -38.64 21.26
C LEU A 14 20.79 -39.72 22.22
N GLY A 15 19.53 -40.09 22.05
CA GLY A 15 18.93 -41.27 22.67
C GLY A 15 19.37 -42.51 21.89
N SER A 16 19.88 -43.51 22.61
CA SER A 16 20.15 -44.87 22.17
C SER A 16 19.23 -45.33 21.03
N SER A 17 19.82 -45.56 19.85
CA SER A 17 19.11 -46.09 18.68
C SER A 17 18.70 -47.55 18.92
N SER A 18 17.41 -47.81 19.14
CA SER A 18 16.84 -49.07 18.69
C SER A 18 16.66 -48.96 17.17
N SER A 19 17.40 -49.76 16.41
CA SER A 19 17.27 -49.82 14.96
C SER A 19 15.93 -50.46 14.60
N VAL A 20 14.86 -49.66 14.58
CA VAL A 20 13.56 -50.07 14.05
C VAL A 20 13.67 -50.02 12.52
N SER A 21 13.82 -51.19 11.89
CA SER A 21 13.77 -51.30 10.43
C SER A 21 12.34 -51.04 9.97
N LEU A 22 12.03 -49.80 9.60
CA LEU A 22 10.75 -49.48 9.00
C LEU A 22 10.69 -50.09 7.60
N PRO A 23 9.67 -50.91 7.28
CA PRO A 23 9.53 -51.46 5.95
C PRO A 23 9.34 -50.34 4.92
N THR A 24 9.99 -50.49 3.76
CA THR A 24 10.12 -49.46 2.72
C THR A 24 8.79 -48.84 2.27
N PHE A 25 7.68 -49.57 2.36
CA PHE A 25 6.35 -49.07 2.00
C PHE A 25 5.75 -48.05 2.99
N LEU A 26 6.26 -47.96 4.22
CA LEU A 26 5.85 -46.95 5.20
C LEU A 26 6.69 -45.66 5.16
N VAL A 27 7.76 -45.63 4.35
CA VAL A 27 8.66 -44.47 4.23
C VAL A 27 7.96 -43.17 3.83
N PRO A 28 6.97 -43.15 2.90
CA PRO A 28 6.28 -41.91 2.54
C PRO A 28 5.40 -41.33 3.67
N ALA A 29 4.92 -42.17 4.60
CA ALA A 29 4.04 -41.73 5.69
C ALA A 29 4.81 -41.06 6.85
N PHE A 30 6.11 -41.34 6.99
CA PHE A 30 7.00 -40.74 8.00
C PHE A 30 7.84 -39.59 7.46
N GLN A 31 7.71 -39.24 6.17
CA GLN A 31 8.20 -37.96 5.70
C GLN A 31 7.35 -36.90 6.39
N THR A 32 7.94 -36.23 7.38
CA THR A 32 7.39 -35.01 7.97
C THR A 32 6.90 -34.16 6.82
N THR A 33 5.58 -34.07 6.67
CA THR A 33 4.97 -33.29 5.62
C THR A 33 5.39 -31.86 5.92
N SER A 34 6.44 -31.40 5.24
CA SER A 34 6.77 -30.00 5.17
C SER A 34 5.52 -29.36 4.61
N ARG A 35 4.70 -28.76 5.49
CA ARG A 35 3.54 -27.97 5.12
C ARG A 35 4.01 -27.10 3.96
N ARG A 36 3.43 -27.30 2.77
CA ARG A 36 3.62 -26.37 1.66
C ARG A 36 3.15 -25.01 2.17
N GLN A 37 4.09 -24.16 2.58
CA GLN A 37 3.79 -22.78 2.86
C GLN A 37 3.42 -22.17 1.50
N PHE A 38 2.21 -21.64 1.39
CA PHE A 38 1.74 -20.96 0.17
C PHE A 38 2.53 -19.70 -0.15
N SER A 39 3.45 -19.27 0.72
CA SER A 39 4.44 -18.24 0.47
C SER A 39 5.82 -18.74 0.88
N ALA A 40 6.74 -18.76 -0.08
CA ALA A 40 8.17 -18.99 0.13
C ALA A 40 8.97 -17.67 0.26
N SER A 41 8.29 -16.53 0.33
CA SER A 41 8.95 -15.22 0.45
C SER A 41 9.45 -15.02 1.89
N THR A 42 10.76 -14.79 2.02
CA THR A 42 11.37 -14.37 3.28
C THR A 42 10.80 -13.02 3.72
N HIS A 43 10.49 -12.87 5.01
CA HIS A 43 10.01 -11.59 5.57
C HIS A 43 11.05 -10.48 5.35
N ARG A 44 10.82 -9.61 4.36
CA ARG A 44 11.69 -8.48 4.03
C ARG A 44 11.11 -7.21 4.63
N SER A 45 11.78 -6.68 5.66
CA SER A 45 11.43 -5.35 6.16
C SER A 45 11.69 -4.31 5.07
N SER A 46 10.66 -3.52 4.75
CA SER A 46 10.76 -2.44 3.77
C SER A 46 11.54 -1.28 4.40
N LYS A 47 12.76 -1.02 3.91
CA LYS A 47 13.56 0.17 4.28
C LYS A 47 13.31 1.37 3.35
N LEU A 48 12.29 1.29 2.50
CA LEU A 48 12.02 2.25 1.43
C LEU A 48 11.77 3.67 1.96
N GLY A 49 11.08 3.80 3.10
CA GLY A 49 10.77 5.10 3.68
C GLY A 49 11.98 5.93 4.11
N ARG A 50 13.17 5.31 4.30
CA ARG A 50 14.41 6.03 4.65
C ARG A 50 15.03 6.76 3.45
N THR A 51 14.70 6.35 2.24
CA THR A 51 15.29 6.91 1.03
C THR A 51 14.68 8.29 0.77
N PRO A 52 15.47 9.36 0.57
CA PRO A 52 14.90 10.65 0.18
C PRO A 52 14.29 10.56 -1.22
N LEU A 53 13.11 11.17 -1.40
CA LEU A 53 12.45 11.30 -2.70
C LEU A 53 13.11 12.45 -3.48
N SER A 54 13.56 12.18 -4.70
CA SER A 54 14.15 13.20 -5.59
C SER A 54 13.05 13.82 -6.43
N ILE A 55 12.91 15.15 -6.38
CA ILE A 55 11.83 15.86 -7.08
C ILE A 55 12.39 16.41 -8.40
N PRO A 56 11.89 15.94 -9.56
CA PRO A 56 12.32 16.44 -10.87
C PRO A 56 11.82 17.88 -11.11
N PRO A 57 12.45 18.63 -12.02
CA PRO A 57 12.02 20.00 -12.34
C PRO A 57 10.60 20.00 -12.91
N GLY A 58 9.78 20.98 -12.50
CA GLY A 58 8.39 21.11 -12.93
C GLY A 58 7.38 20.28 -12.13
N VAL A 59 7.82 19.60 -11.06
CA VAL A 59 6.94 18.94 -10.09
C VAL A 59 7.00 19.67 -8.75
N ASP A 60 5.84 20.06 -8.24
CA ASP A 60 5.69 20.75 -6.96
C ASP A 60 4.85 19.91 -5.99
N ILE A 61 5.28 19.86 -4.73
CA ILE A 61 4.61 19.12 -3.66
C ILE A 61 4.09 20.10 -2.63
N VAL A 62 2.77 20.19 -2.51
CA VAL A 62 2.09 21.04 -1.52
C VAL A 62 1.50 20.16 -0.43
N ILE A 63 1.90 20.45 0.80
CA ILE A 63 1.46 19.70 1.98
C ILE A 63 0.34 20.50 2.65
N GLY A 64 -0.89 20.03 2.49
CA GLY A 64 -2.08 20.63 3.10
C GLY A 64 -2.14 20.43 4.61
N GLU A 65 -3.04 21.16 5.24
CA GLU A 65 -3.32 21.03 6.67
C GLU A 65 -4.05 19.71 7.00
N PRO A 66 -3.84 19.15 8.20
CA PRO A 66 -4.59 17.99 8.65
C PRO A 66 -6.09 18.34 8.78
N ARG A 67 -6.93 17.69 7.97
CA ARG A 67 -8.38 17.85 7.99
C ARG A 67 -9.06 16.59 8.51
N VAL A 68 -10.00 16.78 9.42
CA VAL A 68 -10.86 15.70 9.94
C VAL A 68 -12.12 15.66 9.07
N LYS A 69 -12.23 14.66 8.20
CA LYS A 69 -13.51 14.38 7.53
C LYS A 69 -14.43 13.70 8.54
N ARG A 70 -15.68 14.18 8.64
CA ARG A 70 -16.70 13.54 9.48
C ARG A 70 -17.34 12.42 8.68
N ASP A 71 -16.99 11.19 9.02
CA ASP A 71 -17.66 10.01 8.47
C ASP A 71 -18.87 9.70 9.37
N ALA A 72 -20.06 9.56 8.78
CA ALA A 72 -21.28 9.27 9.54
C ALA A 72 -21.26 7.88 10.20
N THR A 73 -20.43 6.97 9.70
CA THR A 73 -20.38 5.56 10.10
C THR A 73 -19.25 5.26 11.10
N SER A 74 -18.20 6.09 11.16
CA SER A 74 -17.05 5.87 12.05
C SER A 74 -17.07 6.83 13.24
N TYR A 75 -17.00 6.28 14.46
CA TYR A 75 -16.89 7.08 15.68
C TYR A 75 -15.49 7.70 15.86
N LEU A 76 -14.46 7.11 15.24
CA LEU A 76 -13.08 7.60 15.34
C LEU A 76 -12.80 8.67 14.28
N LYS A 77 -12.64 9.90 14.75
CA LYS A 77 -12.24 11.06 13.95
C LYS A 77 -10.72 11.06 13.78
N ILE A 78 -10.22 10.32 12.78
CA ILE A 78 -8.79 10.31 12.45
C ILE A 78 -8.50 11.52 11.56
N ALA A 79 -7.70 12.46 12.05
CA ALA A 79 -7.24 13.59 11.25
C ALA A 79 -6.31 13.08 10.14
N LYS A 80 -6.64 13.36 8.88
CA LYS A 80 -5.80 13.00 7.73
C LYS A 80 -5.20 14.25 7.10
N ARG A 81 -3.97 14.15 6.67
CA ARG A 81 -3.26 15.21 5.94
C ARG A 81 -3.39 14.96 4.43
N THR A 82 -3.66 15.99 3.65
CA THR A 82 -3.71 15.87 2.19
C THR A 82 -2.40 16.40 1.59
N VAL A 83 -1.72 15.59 0.78
CA VAL A 83 -0.53 15.97 0.02
C VAL A 83 -0.89 16.03 -1.45
N SER A 84 -0.72 17.20 -2.04
CA SER A 84 -1.01 17.46 -3.45
C SER A 84 0.30 17.52 -4.24
N VAL A 85 0.45 16.63 -5.21
CA VAL A 85 1.57 16.58 -6.15
C VAL A 85 1.08 17.16 -7.48
N SER A 86 1.67 18.27 -7.90
CA SER A 86 1.34 18.97 -9.15
C SER A 86 2.51 18.90 -10.13
N GLY A 87 2.22 18.82 -11.43
CA GLY A 87 3.21 18.90 -12.49
C GLY A 87 2.55 18.90 -13.87
N PRO A 88 3.28 18.60 -14.95
CA PRO A 88 2.84 18.91 -16.31
C PRO A 88 1.62 18.10 -16.78
N LEU A 89 1.51 16.83 -16.37
CA LEU A 89 0.42 15.94 -16.82
C LEU A 89 -0.85 16.05 -15.96
N GLY A 90 -0.80 16.73 -14.82
CA GLY A 90 -1.96 16.90 -13.94
C GLY A 90 -1.62 17.14 -12.48
N LYS A 91 -2.61 16.87 -11.62
CA LYS A 91 -2.51 17.00 -10.16
C LYS A 91 -3.04 15.74 -9.49
N LEU A 92 -2.37 15.26 -8.46
CA LEU A 92 -2.77 14.10 -7.68
C LEU A 92 -2.76 14.42 -6.19
N ASP A 93 -3.81 14.02 -5.49
CA ASP A 93 -3.97 14.22 -4.05
C ASP A 93 -3.89 12.89 -3.31
N LEU A 94 -3.06 12.83 -2.27
CA LEU A 94 -2.89 11.68 -1.39
C LEU A 94 -3.31 12.04 0.03
N GLU A 95 -4.21 11.25 0.63
CA GLU A 95 -4.51 11.34 2.06
C GLU A 95 -3.54 10.49 2.87
N ILE A 96 -2.90 11.10 3.87
CA ILE A 96 -1.87 10.50 4.69
C ILE A 96 -2.28 10.62 6.17
N PRO A 97 -2.01 9.62 7.01
CA PRO A 97 -2.16 9.73 8.45
C PRO A 97 -1.34 10.88 9.09
N PRO A 98 -1.72 11.36 10.29
CA PRO A 98 -1.12 12.54 10.88
C PRO A 98 0.26 12.28 11.52
N PHE A 99 0.56 11.02 11.86
CA PHE A 99 1.85 10.61 12.45
C PHE A 99 3.01 10.58 11.44
N LEU A 100 2.75 10.86 10.16
CA LEU A 100 3.77 10.95 9.13
C LEU A 100 4.15 12.41 8.90
N LYS A 101 5.44 12.70 9.08
CA LYS A 101 6.04 14.01 8.85
C LYS A 101 6.79 14.00 7.53
N ILE A 102 6.67 15.09 6.79
CA ILE A 102 7.27 15.25 5.47
C ILE A 102 8.14 16.49 5.52
N ASP A 103 9.45 16.27 5.45
CA ASP A 103 10.45 17.33 5.45
C ASP A 103 10.80 17.62 3.98
N HIS A 104 10.31 18.74 3.46
CA HIS A 104 10.59 19.19 2.09
C HIS A 104 11.74 20.19 2.12
N ASP A 105 12.90 19.77 1.59
CA ASP A 105 14.03 20.66 1.33
C ASP A 105 13.96 21.20 -0.11
N MET A 106 13.63 22.49 -0.22
CA MET A 106 13.50 23.19 -1.50
C MET A 106 14.85 23.40 -2.20
N GLU A 107 15.94 23.50 -1.44
CA GLU A 107 17.29 23.75 -1.97
C GLU A 107 17.86 22.48 -2.59
N ALA A 108 17.77 21.36 -1.85
CA ALA A 108 18.22 20.06 -2.34
C ALA A 108 17.23 19.36 -3.28
N ARG A 109 16.01 19.92 -3.45
CA ARG A 109 14.89 19.32 -4.20
C ARG A 109 14.61 17.87 -3.75
N LYS A 110 14.64 17.67 -2.44
CA LYS A 110 14.46 16.36 -1.80
C LYS A 110 13.36 16.42 -0.75
N ALA A 111 12.52 15.40 -0.73
CA ALA A 111 11.54 15.20 0.33
C ALA A 111 11.89 13.95 1.14
N THR A 112 12.02 14.11 2.46
CA THR A 112 12.27 12.99 3.39
C THR A 112 11.02 12.73 4.21
N LEU A 113 10.66 11.45 4.39
CA LEU A 113 9.51 11.05 5.19
C LEU A 113 10.00 10.51 6.53
N THR A 114 9.43 11.04 7.61
CA THR A 114 9.73 10.61 8.98
C THR A 114 8.45 10.16 9.70
N ILE A 115 8.61 9.23 10.63
CA ILE A 115 7.54 8.71 11.48
C ILE A 115 7.77 9.23 12.90
N GLU A 116 6.71 9.43 13.67
CA GLU A 116 6.80 9.67 15.11
C GLU A 116 7.32 8.45 15.89
N ASP A 117 6.70 7.26 15.75
CA ASP A 117 7.09 6.07 16.50
C ASP A 117 7.49 4.88 15.59
N ASP A 118 8.79 4.57 15.56
CA ASP A 118 9.34 3.38 14.88
C ASP A 118 9.22 2.10 15.73
N THR A 119 8.36 2.05 16.74
CA THR A 119 8.07 0.79 17.47
C THR A 119 6.74 0.19 17.01
N VAL A 120 5.81 1.03 16.58
CA VAL A 120 4.47 0.63 16.14
C VAL A 120 4.53 0.09 14.72
N LYS A 121 4.16 -1.18 14.54
CA LYS A 121 4.20 -1.88 13.25
C LYS A 121 3.38 -1.17 12.17
N GLU A 122 2.17 -0.73 12.52
CA GLU A 122 1.25 -0.05 11.59
C GLU A 122 1.86 1.24 11.03
N GLN A 123 2.56 2.02 11.87
CA GLN A 123 3.21 3.25 11.42
C GLN A 123 4.35 2.95 10.44
N LYS A 124 5.16 1.90 10.69
CA LYS A 124 6.23 1.47 9.76
C LYS A 124 5.67 0.99 8.42
N GLU A 125 4.58 0.22 8.45
CA GLU A 125 3.91 -0.27 7.26
C GLU A 125 3.40 0.91 6.42
N MET A 126 2.74 1.88 7.07
CA MET A 126 2.26 3.09 6.42
C MET A 126 3.39 3.95 5.86
N TRP A 127 4.52 4.05 6.56
CA TRP A 127 5.65 4.84 6.08
C TRP A 127 6.22 4.33 4.75
N GLY A 128 6.42 3.01 4.62
CA GLY A 128 6.92 2.41 3.39
C GLY A 128 5.91 2.50 2.24
N THR A 129 4.61 2.36 2.53
CA THR A 129 3.57 2.47 1.50
C THR A 129 3.43 3.91 1.03
N THR A 130 3.32 4.88 1.93
CA THR A 130 3.22 6.31 1.59
C THR A 130 4.42 6.77 0.75
N TRP A 131 5.63 6.33 1.09
CA TRP A 131 6.82 6.59 0.29
C TRP A 131 6.68 6.11 -1.16
N ALA A 132 6.21 4.86 -1.35
CA ALA A 132 6.03 4.29 -2.67
C ALA A 132 4.93 4.99 -3.47
N TYR A 133 3.85 5.42 -2.82
CA TYR A 133 2.79 6.19 -3.46
C TYR A 133 3.28 7.55 -3.95
N LEU A 134 4.00 8.30 -3.10
CA LEU A 134 4.55 9.60 -3.49
C LEU A 134 5.53 9.47 -4.65
N ASN A 135 6.43 8.48 -4.62
CA ASN A 135 7.35 8.23 -5.73
C ASN A 135 6.59 7.94 -7.05
N ARG A 136 5.53 7.13 -6.99
CA ARG A 136 4.68 6.84 -8.16
C ARG A 136 3.91 8.07 -8.64
N TYR A 137 3.50 8.96 -7.75
CA TYR A 137 2.80 10.19 -8.13
C TYR A 137 3.75 11.15 -8.82
N ILE A 138 4.97 11.32 -8.31
CA ILE A 138 6.01 12.15 -8.94
C ILE A 138 6.27 11.67 -10.37
N ILE A 139 6.52 10.36 -10.57
CA ILE A 139 6.73 9.78 -11.91
C ILE A 139 5.47 9.88 -12.77
N GLY A 140 4.29 9.62 -12.18
CA GLY A 140 3.02 9.64 -12.91
C GLY A 140 2.60 11.02 -13.40
N VAL A 141 2.97 12.09 -12.71
CA VAL A 141 2.63 13.47 -13.09
C VAL A 141 3.69 14.09 -14.01
N SER A 142 4.92 13.59 -13.98
CA SER A 142 6.00 14.03 -14.86
C SER A 142 6.04 13.26 -16.18
N GLU A 143 6.19 11.93 -16.11
CA GLU A 143 6.36 11.04 -17.27
C GLU A 143 5.07 10.32 -17.66
N GLY A 144 4.23 9.98 -16.66
CA GLY A 144 3.03 9.17 -16.86
C GLY A 144 3.26 7.67 -16.67
N HIS A 145 2.20 6.92 -16.38
CA HIS A 145 2.26 5.46 -16.23
C HIS A 145 1.74 4.75 -17.48
N THR A 146 2.52 3.83 -18.05
CA THR A 146 2.13 3.03 -19.21
C THR A 146 1.98 1.55 -18.86
N ALA A 147 0.86 0.94 -19.21
CA ALA A 147 0.63 -0.50 -19.05
C ALA A 147 0.44 -1.16 -20.42
N VAL A 148 1.34 -2.08 -20.79
CA VAL A 148 1.25 -2.84 -22.03
C VAL A 148 0.62 -4.19 -21.75
N LEU A 149 -0.56 -4.43 -22.33
CA LEU A 149 -1.27 -5.70 -22.22
C LEU A 149 -1.03 -6.54 -23.47
N ARG A 150 -0.65 -7.81 -23.28
CA ARG A 150 -0.50 -8.78 -24.37
C ARG A 150 -1.63 -9.80 -24.25
N LEU A 151 -2.50 -9.86 -25.26
CA LEU A 151 -3.53 -10.88 -25.33
C LEU A 151 -2.93 -12.17 -25.88
N GLY A 152 -3.06 -13.25 -25.10
CA GLY A 152 -2.64 -14.60 -25.50
C GLY A 152 -3.61 -15.23 -26.49
N TRP A 153 -3.08 -16.11 -27.34
CA TRP A 153 -3.74 -16.86 -28.40
C TRP A 153 -5.21 -17.20 -28.10
N GLY A 154 -6.09 -16.51 -28.80
CA GLY A 154 -7.52 -16.56 -28.69
C GLY A 154 -8.01 -15.34 -29.45
N SER A 155 -8.95 -15.52 -30.38
CA SER A 155 -9.38 -14.56 -31.41
C SER A 155 -10.03 -13.25 -30.91
N GLY A 156 -9.71 -12.81 -29.68
CA GLY A 156 -10.20 -11.56 -29.11
C GLY A 156 -9.45 -10.36 -29.67
N SER A 157 -10.09 -9.61 -30.57
CA SER A 157 -9.66 -8.26 -30.93
C SER A 157 -10.20 -7.26 -29.88
N ALA A 158 -9.32 -6.46 -29.30
CA ALA A 158 -9.68 -5.40 -28.37
C ALA A 158 -9.84 -4.07 -29.12
N ASN A 159 -11.07 -3.75 -29.52
CA ASN A 159 -11.39 -2.45 -30.10
C ASN A 159 -11.96 -1.52 -29.02
N ALA A 160 -11.28 -0.40 -28.77
CA ALA A 160 -11.81 0.65 -27.90
C ALA A 160 -12.95 1.39 -28.64
N ARG A 161 -14.20 1.18 -28.19
CA ARG A 161 -15.33 2.01 -28.61
C ARG A 161 -15.67 2.99 -27.48
N PRO A 162 -15.83 4.29 -27.76
CA PRO A 162 -16.35 5.21 -26.77
C PRO A 162 -17.78 4.80 -26.42
N LYS A 163 -18.01 4.37 -25.18
CA LYS A 163 -19.36 4.22 -24.65
C LYS A 163 -19.86 5.62 -24.36
N ALA A 164 -20.93 6.06 -25.05
CA ALA A 164 -21.54 7.35 -24.80
C ALA A 164 -21.79 7.50 -23.29
N ALA A 165 -21.15 8.50 -22.68
CA ALA A 165 -21.42 8.84 -21.30
C ALA A 165 -22.89 9.23 -21.23
N ALA A 166 -23.67 8.50 -20.44
CA ALA A 166 -25.03 8.91 -20.14
C ALA A 166 -24.94 10.31 -19.56
N ALA A 167 -25.40 11.30 -20.33
CA ALA A 167 -25.49 12.67 -19.89
C ALA A 167 -26.28 12.66 -18.59
N SER A 168 -25.62 13.01 -17.48
CA SER A 168 -26.30 13.29 -16.23
C SER A 168 -27.16 14.52 -16.47
N ALA A 169 -28.41 14.29 -16.86
CA ALA A 169 -29.45 15.30 -16.88
C ALA A 169 -29.52 15.86 -15.45
N ALA A 170 -29.14 17.12 -15.29
CA ALA A 170 -29.40 17.86 -14.08
C ALA A 170 -30.94 17.90 -13.89
N PRO A 171 -31.47 17.64 -12.69
CA PRO A 171 -32.87 17.91 -12.42
C PRO A 171 -33.09 19.42 -12.38
N ASP A 172 -33.94 19.92 -13.27
CA ASP A 172 -34.41 21.31 -13.26
C ASP A 172 -35.09 21.63 -11.91
N PRO A 173 -34.71 22.70 -11.20
CA PRO A 173 -35.23 23.01 -9.87
C PRO A 173 -36.66 23.56 -9.85
N THR A 174 -37.36 23.64 -10.99
CA THR A 174 -38.62 24.40 -11.09
C THR A 174 -39.89 23.58 -10.85
N SER A 175 -39.81 22.25 -10.68
CA SER A 175 -41.01 21.40 -10.60
C SER A 175 -41.69 21.34 -9.22
N CYS A 176 -41.09 21.86 -8.14
CA CYS A 176 -41.66 21.74 -6.79
C CYS A 176 -42.66 22.84 -6.38
N CYS A 177 -42.98 23.82 -7.23
CA CYS A 177 -43.83 24.95 -6.83
C CYS A 177 -45.31 24.85 -7.26
N GLN A 178 -45.79 23.74 -7.83
CA GLN A 178 -47.13 23.68 -8.43
C GLN A 178 -48.12 22.68 -7.80
N VAL A 179 -48.04 22.46 -6.48
CA VAL A 179 -49.11 21.78 -5.73
C VAL A 179 -49.32 22.51 -4.39
N MET A 180 -49.94 23.68 -4.46
CA MET A 180 -50.77 24.25 -3.40
C MET A 180 -51.71 25.25 -4.06
N GLY A 181 -52.92 24.78 -4.37
CA GLY A 181 -54.05 25.54 -4.90
C GLY A 181 -55.31 24.74 -4.67
#